data_AF-A0A932QZ74-F1
#
_entry.id   AF-A0A932QZ74-F1
#
_cell.length_a   1.000
_cell.length_b   1.000
_cell.length_c   1.000
_cell.angle_alpha   90.00
_cell.angle_beta   90.00
_cell.angle_gamma   90.00
#
_symmetry.space_group_name_H-M   'P 1'
#
loop_
_entity.id
_entity.type
_entity.pdbx_description
1 polymer ?
#
loop_
_entity_poly.entity_id
_entity_poly.type
_entity_poly.pdbx_seq_one_letter_code
_entity_poly.pdbx_strand_id
1 'polypeptide(L)'
;MKSENLKLPEDSKKKKIVFFPINDVETPGYFQQQPELKNGIISRYFTEGKTAHLRLLQKIDDLNYILYVDQYSGEHSYSFGFKTQEYEYALVNQNEESLSKIIKTVEGFLESIYSQDPEINYIIVEPASQSYTRQEIDDCINKILESSNNIRSEEELRRDFKGFRIFDLYEQLFKKDFHKKHYNLTSRAKDRSRLFKMITEMYLQNWEIDKNQSLSTLFVLRRKESK
;
A
#
# COMPACT_ATOMS: atom_id res chain seq x y z
N MET A 1 -22.23 -2.48 -3.31
CA MET A 1 -21.39 -3.61 -3.77
C MET A 1 -21.53 -4.73 -2.77
N LYS A 2 -21.99 -5.91 -3.20
CA LYS A 2 -21.92 -7.13 -2.38
C LYS A 2 -20.45 -7.48 -2.25
N SER A 3 -19.95 -7.64 -1.03
CA SER A 3 -18.62 -8.20 -0.78
C SER A 3 -18.66 -9.65 -1.24
N GLU A 4 -18.27 -9.92 -2.48
CA GLU A 4 -18.02 -11.29 -2.91
C GLU A 4 -16.93 -11.86 -2.02
N ASN A 5 -17.21 -13.03 -1.46
CA ASN A 5 -16.37 -13.71 -0.48
C ASN A 5 -14.97 -13.91 -1.09
N LEU A 6 -14.03 -13.07 -0.67
CA LEU A 6 -12.62 -13.25 -0.98
C LEU A 6 -12.21 -14.61 -0.40
N LYS A 7 -12.01 -15.61 -1.26
CA LYS A 7 -11.48 -16.90 -0.85
C LYS A 7 -10.00 -16.71 -0.53
N LEU A 8 -9.67 -16.78 0.75
CA LEU A 8 -8.31 -16.66 1.24
C LEU A 8 -7.59 -18.01 1.03
N PRO A 9 -6.36 -18.03 0.51
CA PRO A 9 -5.67 -19.29 0.19
C PRO A 9 -5.37 -20.11 1.47
N GLU A 10 -5.85 -21.36 1.53
CA GLU A 10 -5.81 -22.20 2.75
C GLU A 10 -4.39 -22.69 3.16
N ASP A 11 -3.37 -22.52 2.31
CA ASP A 11 -2.17 -23.36 2.33
C ASP A 11 -0.82 -22.62 2.58
N SER A 12 -0.80 -21.77 3.62
CA SER A 12 0.37 -20.93 3.98
C SER A 12 1.15 -21.39 5.20
N LYS A 13 0.66 -22.36 5.98
CA LYS A 13 1.15 -22.59 7.36
C LYS A 13 2.58 -23.16 7.51
N LYS A 14 3.34 -23.41 6.43
CA LYS A 14 4.74 -23.90 6.50
C LYS A 14 5.63 -23.44 5.32
N LYS A 15 5.60 -22.17 4.94
CA LYS A 15 6.51 -21.65 3.90
C LYS A 15 7.64 -20.83 4.53
N LYS A 16 8.87 -21.04 4.05
CA LYS A 16 10.05 -20.28 4.44
C LYS A 16 9.82 -18.81 4.09
N ILE A 17 9.96 -17.93 5.10
CA ILE A 17 9.87 -16.48 4.92
C ILE A 17 10.96 -16.05 3.94
N VAL A 18 10.57 -15.25 2.94
CA VAL A 18 11.49 -14.68 1.95
C VAL A 18 11.89 -13.28 2.42
N PHE A 19 13.16 -13.08 2.69
CA PHE A 19 13.70 -11.77 3.08
C PHE A 19 14.08 -10.96 1.84
N PHE A 20 13.89 -9.65 1.92
CA PHE A 20 14.29 -8.69 0.90
C PHE A 20 15.56 -7.97 1.35
N PRO A 21 16.56 -7.81 0.45
CA PRO A 21 17.74 -7.04 0.76
C PRO A 21 17.39 -5.56 0.98
N ILE A 22 18.09 -4.92 1.92
CA ILE A 22 17.93 -3.50 2.24
C ILE A 22 19.16 -2.75 1.72
N ASN A 23 18.91 -1.69 0.96
CA ASN A 23 19.93 -0.80 0.43
C ASN A 23 19.71 0.62 0.97
N ASP A 24 20.76 1.21 1.52
CA ASP A 24 20.77 2.62 1.90
C ASP A 24 20.89 3.49 0.64
N VAL A 25 19.99 4.46 0.53
CA VAL A 25 19.96 5.42 -0.57
C VAL A 25 20.22 6.80 0.00
N GLU A 26 21.13 7.54 -0.63
CA GLU A 26 21.37 8.94 -0.27
C GLU A 26 20.09 9.75 -0.40
N THR A 27 19.85 10.62 0.58
CA THR A 27 18.66 11.45 0.61
C THR A 27 18.69 12.44 -0.56
N PRO A 28 17.74 12.38 -1.51
CA PRO A 28 17.56 13.49 -2.43
C PRO A 28 17.13 14.71 -1.59
N GLY A 29 17.87 15.81 -1.71
CA GLY A 29 17.62 17.03 -0.95
C GLY A 29 16.15 17.49 -0.99
N TYR A 30 15.72 18.14 0.10
CA TYR A 30 14.42 18.79 0.36
C TYR A 30 13.23 18.40 -0.57
N PHE A 31 12.28 17.66 0.02
CA PHE A 31 10.85 17.56 -0.30
C PHE A 31 10.35 16.99 -1.63
N GLN A 32 11.15 16.67 -2.67
CA GLN A 32 10.50 16.35 -3.97
C GLN A 32 10.91 15.09 -4.73
N GLN A 33 11.89 14.30 -4.30
CA GLN A 33 12.18 13.04 -5.01
C GLN A 33 12.14 11.89 -4.03
N GLN A 34 11.19 10.97 -4.19
CA GLN A 34 11.36 9.63 -3.62
C GLN A 34 12.49 8.96 -4.40
N PRO A 35 13.33 8.14 -3.76
CA PRO A 35 14.36 7.42 -4.50
C PRO A 35 13.71 6.53 -5.57
N GLU A 36 14.42 6.35 -6.68
CA GLU A 36 13.99 5.39 -7.69
C GLU A 36 13.97 3.99 -7.06
N LEU A 37 12.79 3.37 -7.07
CA LEU A 37 12.60 2.06 -6.45
C LEU A 37 12.96 0.94 -7.43
N LYS A 38 13.78 -0.01 -6.96
CA LYS A 38 14.11 -1.23 -7.69
C LYS A 38 13.22 -2.38 -7.24
N ASN A 39 12.78 -3.19 -8.19
CA ASN A 39 11.94 -4.35 -7.89
C ASN A 39 12.66 -5.35 -6.97
N GLY A 40 12.00 -5.75 -5.88
CA GLY A 40 12.50 -6.76 -4.93
C GLY A 40 13.63 -6.27 -4.00
N ILE A 41 13.87 -4.96 -3.92
CA ILE A 41 14.88 -4.37 -3.03
C ILE A 41 14.21 -3.32 -2.16
N ILE A 42 14.47 -3.36 -0.85
CA ILE A 42 14.03 -2.33 0.08
C ILE A 42 15.01 -1.16 -0.02
N SER A 43 14.50 0.00 -0.38
CA SER A 43 15.25 1.26 -0.33
C SER A 43 15.02 1.93 1.02
N ARG A 44 16.09 2.14 1.79
CA ARG A 44 16.08 2.88 3.06
C ARG A 44 16.71 4.25 2.84
N TYR A 45 16.00 5.31 3.24
CA TYR A 45 16.50 6.68 3.17
C TYR A 45 16.00 7.47 4.39
N PHE A 46 16.69 8.56 4.72
CA PHE A 46 16.40 9.33 5.94
C PHE A 46 16.01 10.76 5.59
N THR A 47 14.90 11.25 6.16
CA THR A 47 14.57 12.69 6.10
C THR A 47 15.07 13.40 7.36
N GLU A 48 14.95 14.73 7.38
CA GLU A 48 15.42 15.56 8.51
C GLU A 48 14.96 14.99 9.87
N GLY A 49 15.90 14.90 10.82
CA GLY A 49 15.67 14.27 12.12
C GLY A 49 16.00 12.78 12.22
N LYS A 50 16.64 12.17 11.21
CA LYS A 50 16.99 10.73 11.14
C LYS A 50 15.78 9.80 11.10
N THR A 51 14.64 10.29 10.64
CA THR A 51 13.45 9.47 10.40
C THR A 51 13.72 8.51 9.25
N ALA A 52 13.74 7.20 9.53
CA ALA A 52 13.93 6.19 8.49
C ALA A 52 12.65 5.98 7.67
N HIS A 53 12.81 5.99 6.35
CA HIS A 53 11.79 5.63 5.39
C HIS A 53 12.24 4.38 4.63
N LEU A 54 11.44 3.33 4.68
CA LEU A 54 11.70 2.07 3.97
C LEU A 54 10.62 1.86 2.93
N ARG A 55 11.03 1.59 1.69
CA ARG A 55 10.12 1.38 0.55
C ARG A 55 10.53 0.15 -0.24
N LEU A 56 9.56 -0.72 -0.55
CA LEU A 56 9.75 -1.87 -1.44
C LEU A 56 8.83 -1.73 -2.64
N LEU A 57 9.41 -1.80 -3.84
CA LEU A 57 8.66 -2.03 -5.07
C LEU A 57 8.66 -3.53 -5.37
N GLN A 58 7.48 -4.12 -5.59
CA GLN A 58 7.33 -5.50 -6.00
C GLN A 58 6.29 -5.62 -7.11
N LYS A 59 6.70 -6.12 -8.26
CA LYS A 59 5.79 -6.49 -9.34
C LYS A 59 5.14 -7.82 -9.01
N ILE A 60 3.81 -7.83 -9.02
CA ILE A 60 2.97 -9.02 -8.85
C ILE A 60 1.96 -8.97 -9.98
N ASP A 61 2.06 -9.93 -10.89
CA ASP A 61 1.33 -9.99 -12.16
C ASP A 61 1.54 -8.70 -13.00
N ASP A 62 0.47 -7.95 -13.29
CA ASP A 62 0.52 -6.70 -14.06
C ASP A 62 0.67 -5.43 -13.20
N LEU A 63 0.74 -5.56 -11.87
CA LEU A 63 0.73 -4.43 -10.95
C LEU A 63 2.04 -4.22 -10.20
N ASN A 64 2.36 -2.96 -9.94
CA ASN A 64 3.55 -2.53 -9.24
C ASN A 64 3.20 -2.12 -7.81
N TYR A 65 3.31 -3.07 -6.87
CA TYR A 65 3.04 -2.84 -5.46
C TYR A 65 4.18 -2.04 -4.81
N ILE A 66 3.83 -0.99 -4.08
CA ILE A 66 4.74 -0.22 -3.23
C ILE A 66 4.33 -0.47 -1.79
N LEU A 67 5.17 -1.20 -1.05
CA LEU A 67 5.05 -1.35 0.41
C LEU A 67 5.94 -0.29 1.06
N TYR A 68 5.50 0.24 2.18
CA TYR A 68 6.22 1.30 2.86
C TYR A 68 6.12 1.21 4.38
N VAL A 69 7.23 1.54 5.03
CA VAL A 69 7.32 1.76 6.47
C VAL A 69 7.99 3.10 6.74
N ASP A 70 7.42 3.89 7.65
CA ASP A 70 7.98 5.14 8.12
C ASP A 70 8.20 5.08 9.63
N GLN A 71 9.40 5.42 10.07
CA GLN A 71 9.70 5.52 11.49
C GLN A 71 9.07 6.80 12.07
N TYR A 72 8.57 6.75 13.30
CA TYR A 72 8.26 7.97 14.05
C TYR A 72 9.54 8.45 14.76
N SER A 73 9.83 9.76 14.65
CA SER A 73 11.06 10.34 15.22
C SER A 73 11.25 10.00 16.69
N GLY A 74 12.38 9.36 17.03
CA GLY A 74 12.79 9.11 18.42
C GLY A 74 12.13 7.92 19.10
N GLU A 75 11.29 7.17 18.39
CA GLU A 75 10.64 5.98 18.93
C GLU A 75 10.87 4.79 17.99
N HIS A 76 11.06 3.57 18.51
CA HIS A 76 11.03 2.33 17.73
C HIS A 76 9.59 1.97 17.30
N SER A 77 8.83 3.00 16.92
CA SER A 77 7.44 3.00 16.52
C SER A 77 7.41 3.33 15.03
N TYR A 78 6.62 2.58 14.27
CA TYR A 78 6.60 2.70 12.82
C TYR A 78 5.17 2.79 12.31
N SER A 79 4.96 3.39 11.14
CA SER A 79 3.74 3.23 10.35
C SER A 79 4.01 2.28 9.18
N PHE A 80 3.00 1.51 8.76
CA PHE A 80 3.05 0.64 7.60
C PHE A 80 1.85 0.88 6.71
N GLY A 81 2.11 0.93 5.41
CA GLY A 81 1.08 0.86 4.40
C GLY A 81 1.61 0.26 3.10
N PHE A 82 0.70 0.07 2.16
CA PHE A 82 1.05 -0.38 0.82
C PHE A 82 -0.01 0.10 -0.17
N LYS A 83 0.39 0.24 -1.43
CA LYS A 83 -0.44 0.68 -2.55
C LYS A 83 0.09 0.07 -3.85
N THR A 84 -0.54 0.35 -4.98
CA THR A 84 0.13 0.15 -6.29
C THR A 84 0.43 1.48 -6.95
N GLN A 85 1.36 1.49 -7.90
CA GLN A 85 1.60 2.67 -8.72
C GLN A 85 0.40 3.00 -9.59
N GLU A 86 -0.29 1.99 -10.10
CA GLU A 86 -1.41 2.11 -11.01
C GLU A 86 -2.64 2.69 -10.29
N TYR A 87 -2.95 2.13 -9.12
CA TYR A 87 -4.06 2.57 -8.28
C TYR A 87 -3.86 2.25 -6.80
N GLU A 88 -4.41 3.08 -5.92
CA GLU A 88 -4.08 3.01 -4.50
C GLU A 88 -4.58 1.73 -3.80
N TYR A 89 -5.47 0.97 -4.43
CA TYR A 89 -6.09 -0.20 -3.82
C TYR A 89 -6.21 -1.42 -4.73
N ALA A 90 -5.19 -2.28 -4.72
CA ALA A 90 -5.15 -3.50 -5.54
C ALA A 90 -5.23 -4.83 -4.78
N LEU A 91 -5.66 -4.84 -3.52
CA LEU A 91 -5.94 -6.13 -2.86
C LEU A 91 -7.25 -6.76 -3.31
N VAL A 92 -8.25 -5.94 -3.63
CA VAL A 92 -9.58 -6.41 -4.03
C VAL A 92 -9.56 -6.70 -5.52
N ASN A 93 -10.17 -7.82 -5.90
CA ASN A 93 -10.19 -8.40 -7.25
C ASN A 93 -8.91 -9.14 -7.68
N GLN A 94 -8.05 -9.53 -6.74
CA GLN A 94 -6.94 -10.43 -7.02
C GLN A 94 -7.41 -11.89 -7.00
N ASN A 95 -6.82 -12.72 -7.87
CA ASN A 95 -6.99 -14.16 -7.78
C ASN A 95 -6.23 -14.72 -6.56
N GLU A 96 -6.49 -15.99 -6.20
CA GLU A 96 -5.89 -16.62 -5.01
C GLU A 96 -4.36 -16.68 -5.06
N GLU A 97 -3.78 -16.87 -6.25
CA GLU A 97 -2.33 -16.94 -6.45
C GLU A 97 -1.67 -15.57 -6.24
N SER A 98 -2.22 -14.52 -6.87
CA SER A 98 -1.80 -13.14 -6.71
C SER A 98 -1.88 -12.70 -5.25
N LEU A 99 -3.00 -13.03 -4.58
CA LEU A 99 -3.19 -12.74 -3.17
C LEU A 99 -2.16 -13.44 -2.29
N SER A 100 -1.84 -14.72 -2.58
CA SER A 100 -0.78 -15.44 -1.87
C SER A 100 0.59 -14.78 -2.05
N LYS A 101 0.92 -14.30 -3.26
CA LYS A 101 2.17 -13.55 -3.53
C LYS A 101 2.22 -12.23 -2.75
N ILE A 102 1.11 -11.49 -2.70
CA ILE A 102 1.03 -10.23 -1.94
C ILE A 102 1.25 -10.49 -0.45
N ILE A 103 0.58 -11.49 0.11
CA ILE A 103 0.71 -11.86 1.54
C ILE A 103 2.16 -12.20 1.89
N LYS A 104 2.82 -13.04 1.08
CA LYS A 104 4.24 -13.38 1.28
C LYS A 104 5.16 -12.17 1.15
N THR A 105 4.83 -11.24 0.27
CA THR A 105 5.59 -10.00 0.09
C THR A 105 5.46 -9.11 1.33
N VAL A 106 4.25 -8.98 1.88
CA VAL A 106 4.02 -8.23 3.14
C VAL A 106 4.76 -8.87 4.30
N GLU A 107 4.65 -10.19 4.48
CA GLU A 107 5.37 -10.92 5.54
C GLU A 107 6.88 -10.73 5.38
N GLY A 108 7.43 -11.02 4.21
CA GLY A 108 8.85 -10.88 3.92
C GLY A 108 9.37 -9.46 4.13
N PHE A 109 8.59 -8.45 3.76
CA PHE A 109 8.94 -7.05 3.97
C PHE A 109 9.03 -6.70 5.45
N LEU A 110 8.00 -7.00 6.24
CA LEU A 110 7.98 -6.71 7.68
C LEU A 110 9.10 -7.46 8.43
N GLU A 111 9.36 -8.71 8.07
CA GLU A 111 10.45 -9.51 8.66
C GLU A 111 11.83 -8.98 8.31
N SER A 112 12.01 -8.47 7.08
CA SER A 112 13.27 -7.83 6.67
C SER A 112 13.53 -6.55 7.47
N ILE A 113 12.50 -5.75 7.73
CA ILE A 113 12.61 -4.53 8.54
C ILE A 113 12.98 -4.89 9.99
N TYR A 114 12.26 -5.83 10.58
CA TYR A 114 12.56 -6.27 11.95
C TYR A 114 13.95 -6.90 12.09
N SER A 115 14.45 -7.58 11.06
CA SER A 115 15.82 -8.12 11.10
C SER A 115 16.91 -7.04 11.24
N GLN A 116 16.62 -5.80 10.84
CA GLN A 116 17.52 -4.66 10.99
C GLN A 116 17.30 -3.88 12.28
N ASP A 117 16.05 -3.79 12.74
CA ASP A 117 15.69 -3.17 14.02
C ASP A 117 14.85 -4.16 14.85
N PRO A 118 15.50 -5.03 15.64
CA PRO A 118 14.79 -5.95 16.52
C PRO A 118 14.07 -5.26 17.69
N GLU A 119 14.30 -3.95 17.91
CA GLU A 119 13.73 -3.17 19.01
C GLU A 119 12.39 -2.52 18.62
N ILE A 120 11.84 -2.81 17.42
CA ILE A 120 10.51 -2.36 17.00
C ILE A 120 9.46 -2.71 18.06
N ASN A 121 8.93 -1.67 18.70
CA ASN A 121 7.89 -1.79 19.71
C ASN A 121 6.55 -2.16 19.06
N TYR A 122 6.17 -1.39 18.04
CA TYR A 122 4.92 -1.60 17.32
C TYR A 122 4.93 -0.96 15.93
N ILE A 123 4.05 -1.45 15.05
CA ILE A 123 3.81 -0.91 13.72
C ILE A 123 2.33 -0.54 13.59
N ILE A 124 2.03 0.74 13.37
CA ILE A 124 0.68 1.23 13.07
C ILE A 124 0.39 0.94 11.59
N VAL A 125 -0.62 0.13 11.31
CA VAL A 125 -1.07 -0.14 9.95
C VAL A 125 -2.08 0.91 9.51
N GLU A 126 -1.72 1.63 8.46
CA GLU A 126 -2.52 2.67 7.82
C GLU A 126 -3.05 2.12 6.48
N PRO A 127 -4.29 1.59 6.41
CA PRO A 127 -4.85 1.20 5.14
C PRO A 127 -4.97 2.43 4.24
N ALA A 128 -4.67 2.26 2.94
CA ALA A 128 -4.72 3.33 1.94
C ALA A 128 -5.98 4.19 2.11
N SER A 129 -5.85 5.52 2.07
CA SER A 129 -6.96 6.44 2.38
C SER A 129 -8.00 6.45 1.25
N GLN A 130 -7.58 6.26 0.00
CA GLN A 130 -8.44 6.31 -1.17
C GLN A 130 -8.68 4.92 -1.79
N SER A 131 -9.65 4.84 -2.69
CA SER A 131 -10.23 3.55 -3.11
C SER A 131 -10.79 3.61 -4.51
N TYR A 132 -9.94 4.02 -5.45
CA TYR A 132 -10.30 3.97 -6.85
C TYR A 132 -10.00 2.57 -7.37
N THR A 133 -11.02 1.96 -7.94
CA THR A 133 -10.87 0.73 -8.70
C THR A 133 -10.20 1.01 -10.04
N ARG A 134 -9.59 -0.02 -10.64
CA ARG A 134 -9.10 0.05 -12.02
C ARG A 134 -10.18 0.52 -12.99
N GLN A 135 -11.41 0.01 -12.84
CA GLN A 135 -12.55 0.42 -13.66
C GLN A 135 -12.87 1.92 -13.50
N GLU A 136 -12.90 2.45 -12.27
CA GLU A 136 -13.13 3.89 -12.05
C GLU A 136 -12.05 4.76 -12.69
N ILE A 137 -10.79 4.29 -12.72
CA ILE A 137 -9.70 4.98 -13.43
C ILE A 137 -9.88 4.88 -14.94
N ASP A 138 -10.15 3.69 -15.48
CA ASP A 138 -10.33 3.48 -16.92
C ASP A 138 -11.53 4.28 -17.46
N ASP A 139 -12.65 4.30 -16.73
CA ASP A 139 -13.82 5.12 -17.07
C ASP A 139 -13.49 6.62 -17.07
N CYS A 140 -12.60 7.05 -16.17
CA CYS A 140 -12.14 8.44 -16.08
C CYS A 140 -11.22 8.79 -17.26
N ILE A 141 -10.28 7.91 -17.60
CA ILE A 141 -9.39 8.03 -18.75
C ILE A 141 -10.21 8.14 -20.03
N ASN A 142 -11.15 7.21 -20.26
CA ASN A 142 -11.99 7.19 -21.47
C ASN A 142 -12.76 8.50 -21.64
N LYS A 143 -13.37 9.03 -20.56
CA LYS A 143 -14.04 10.33 -20.62
C LYS A 143 -13.10 11.48 -20.92
N ILE A 144 -11.89 11.48 -20.35
CA ILE A 144 -10.88 12.51 -20.65
C ILE A 144 -10.52 12.46 -22.13
N LEU A 145 -10.32 11.26 -22.69
CA LEU A 145 -10.00 11.07 -24.11
C LEU A 145 -11.12 11.57 -25.04
N GLU A 146 -12.38 11.42 -24.64
CA GLU A 146 -13.55 11.94 -25.37
C GLU A 146 -13.73 13.47 -25.25
N SER A 147 -12.99 14.13 -24.36
CA SER A 147 -13.10 15.57 -24.15
C SER A 147 -12.45 16.35 -25.30
N SER A 148 -13.19 17.29 -25.89
CA SER A 148 -12.64 18.21 -26.88
C SER A 148 -11.56 19.14 -26.33
N ASN A 149 -11.46 19.26 -24.99
CA ASN A 149 -10.46 20.08 -24.30
C ASN A 149 -9.22 19.28 -23.88
N ASN A 150 -9.18 17.97 -24.16
CA ASN A 150 -8.03 17.14 -23.86
C ASN A 150 -7.01 17.19 -25.01
N ILE A 151 -5.74 17.30 -24.64
CA ILE A 151 -4.60 17.31 -25.57
C ILE A 151 -3.67 16.11 -25.39
N ARG A 152 -3.98 15.22 -24.44
CA ARG A 152 -3.12 14.10 -24.04
C ARG A 152 -3.61 12.80 -24.65
N SER A 153 -2.67 11.98 -25.09
CA SER A 153 -2.89 10.59 -25.50
C SER A 153 -3.22 9.68 -24.31
N GLU A 154 -3.76 8.49 -24.59
CA GLU A 154 -4.02 7.48 -23.55
C GLU A 154 -2.73 7.09 -22.82
N GLU A 155 -1.64 6.94 -23.56
CA GLU A 155 -0.32 6.59 -23.03
C GLU A 155 0.20 7.65 -22.05
N GLU A 156 0.05 8.95 -22.38
CA GLU A 156 0.43 10.05 -21.50
C GLU A 156 -0.41 10.10 -20.23
N LEU A 157 -1.72 9.87 -20.34
CA LEU A 157 -2.61 9.82 -19.18
C LEU A 157 -2.21 8.69 -18.21
N ARG A 158 -1.97 7.49 -18.73
CA ARG A 158 -1.57 6.33 -17.91
C ARG A 158 -0.19 6.48 -17.29
N ARG A 159 0.74 7.16 -17.98
CA ARG A 159 2.10 7.41 -17.49
C ARG A 159 2.12 8.49 -16.41
N ASP A 160 1.47 9.63 -16.67
CA ASP A 160 1.69 10.87 -15.91
C ASP A 160 0.59 11.15 -14.86
N PHE A 161 -0.60 10.56 -15.00
CA PHE A 161 -1.76 10.80 -14.14
C PHE A 161 -2.21 9.53 -13.43
N LYS A 162 -1.35 9.02 -12.53
CA LYS A 162 -1.61 7.82 -11.72
C LYS A 162 -2.45 8.12 -10.48
N GLY A 163 -3.29 7.15 -10.06
CA GLY A 163 -4.08 7.24 -8.83
C GLY A 163 -5.00 8.46 -8.82
N PHE A 164 -4.95 9.26 -7.75
CA PHE A 164 -5.84 10.42 -7.57
C PHE A 164 -5.71 11.49 -8.66
N ARG A 165 -4.52 11.61 -9.29
CA ARG A 165 -4.20 12.67 -10.26
C ARG A 165 -5.06 12.59 -11.52
N ILE A 166 -5.55 11.41 -11.90
CA ILE A 166 -6.46 11.29 -13.05
C ILE A 166 -7.80 11.96 -12.79
N PHE A 167 -8.28 11.88 -11.54
CA PHE A 167 -9.54 12.49 -11.15
C PHE A 167 -9.40 14.01 -11.08
N ASP A 168 -8.28 14.52 -10.56
CA ASP A 168 -8.02 15.98 -10.58
C ASP A 168 -8.03 16.54 -12.00
N LEU A 169 -7.43 15.83 -12.96
CA LEU A 169 -7.49 16.22 -14.38
C LEU A 169 -8.92 16.18 -14.92
N TYR A 170 -9.70 15.17 -14.57
CA TYR A 170 -11.11 15.09 -14.93
C TYR A 170 -11.93 16.26 -14.37
N GLU A 171 -11.74 16.63 -13.10
CA GLU A 171 -12.42 17.78 -12.50
C GLU A 171 -12.04 19.09 -13.21
N GLN A 172 -10.77 19.23 -13.57
CA GLN A 172 -10.28 20.41 -14.31
C GLN A 172 -10.96 20.57 -15.66
N LEU A 173 -11.09 19.47 -16.42
CA LEU A 173 -11.64 19.44 -17.79
C LEU A 173 -13.17 19.57 -17.81
N PHE A 174 -13.87 18.94 -16.86
CA PHE A 174 -15.33 18.87 -16.87
C PHE A 174 -16.03 19.78 -15.85
N LYS A 175 -15.27 20.43 -14.96
CA LYS A 175 -15.81 21.23 -13.83
C LYS A 175 -16.83 20.46 -12.98
N LYS A 176 -16.67 19.14 -12.90
CA LYS A 176 -17.51 18.22 -12.13
C LYS A 176 -16.68 17.67 -10.97
N ASP A 177 -17.25 17.75 -9.78
CA ASP A 177 -16.67 17.20 -8.56
C ASP A 177 -16.84 15.67 -8.58
N PHE A 178 -15.79 14.96 -9.00
CA PHE A 178 -15.74 13.50 -9.01
C PHE A 178 -15.63 12.99 -7.57
N HIS A 179 -14.89 13.72 -6.73
CA HIS A 179 -14.63 13.35 -5.35
C HIS A 179 -15.92 13.26 -4.52
N LYS A 180 -16.85 14.23 -4.63
CA LYS A 180 -18.11 14.24 -3.86
C LYS A 180 -19.03 13.03 -4.08
N LYS A 181 -19.03 12.41 -5.26
CA LYS A 181 -19.89 11.25 -5.56
C LYS A 181 -19.29 9.92 -5.08
N HIS A 182 -17.97 9.83 -4.97
CA HIS A 182 -17.26 8.60 -4.64
C HIS A 182 -16.63 8.60 -3.22
N TYR A 183 -16.69 9.73 -2.50
CA TYR A 183 -16.21 9.87 -1.12
C TYR A 183 -17.17 9.22 -0.10
N ASN A 184 -17.01 7.92 0.13
CA ASN A 184 -17.34 7.31 1.43
C ASN A 184 -16.05 6.77 2.06
N LEU A 185 -15.12 7.68 2.33
CA LEU A 185 -13.78 7.39 2.87
C LEU A 185 -13.84 6.45 4.08
N THR A 186 -14.72 6.77 5.03
CA THR A 186 -14.81 6.07 6.31
C THR A 186 -15.30 4.64 6.14
N SER A 187 -16.31 4.38 5.30
CA SER A 187 -16.81 3.01 5.10
C SER A 187 -15.76 2.14 4.42
N ARG A 188 -15.12 2.65 3.36
CA ARG A 188 -14.18 1.85 2.57
C ARG A 188 -12.88 1.59 3.36
N ALA A 189 -12.40 2.55 4.15
CA ALA A 189 -11.24 2.36 5.02
C ALA A 189 -11.46 1.26 6.07
N LYS A 190 -12.69 1.13 6.60
CA LYS A 190 -13.05 0.07 7.54
C LYS A 190 -12.99 -1.32 6.89
N ASP A 191 -13.50 -1.48 5.67
CA ASP A 191 -13.45 -2.77 4.96
C ASP A 191 -12.01 -3.19 4.64
N ARG A 192 -11.16 -2.23 4.27
CA ARG A 192 -9.73 -2.46 4.08
C ARG A 192 -9.03 -2.89 5.36
N SER A 193 -9.30 -2.18 6.44
CA SER A 193 -8.79 -2.52 7.78
C SER A 193 -9.18 -3.95 8.15
N ARG A 194 -10.45 -4.33 7.95
CA ARG A 194 -10.94 -5.69 8.21
C ARG A 194 -10.19 -6.74 7.40
N LEU A 195 -10.05 -6.54 6.08
CA LEU A 195 -9.32 -7.47 5.22
C LEU A 195 -7.86 -7.63 5.69
N PHE A 196 -7.19 -6.53 5.99
CA PHE A 196 -5.80 -6.57 6.45
C PHE A 196 -5.63 -7.22 7.83
N LYS A 197 -6.59 -7.00 8.74
CA LYS A 197 -6.64 -7.70 10.03
C LYS A 197 -6.80 -9.21 9.83
N MET A 198 -7.72 -9.65 8.98
CA MET A 198 -7.89 -11.07 8.63
C MET A 198 -6.60 -11.67 8.05
N ILE A 199 -5.95 -10.96 7.12
CA ILE A 199 -4.67 -11.40 6.53
C ILE A 199 -3.60 -11.54 7.63
N THR A 200 -3.50 -10.55 8.52
CA THR A 200 -2.53 -10.57 9.62
C THR A 200 -2.74 -11.79 10.49
N GLU A 201 -3.97 -12.01 10.99
CA GLU A 201 -4.29 -13.10 11.91
C GLU A 201 -4.05 -14.48 11.30
N MET A 202 -4.28 -14.62 9.99
CA MET A 202 -4.14 -15.90 9.29
C MET A 202 -2.72 -16.19 8.82
N TYR A 203 -1.96 -15.17 8.40
CA TYR A 203 -0.76 -15.37 7.60
C TYR A 203 0.52 -14.80 8.21
N LEU A 204 0.46 -13.73 9.01
CA LEU A 204 1.66 -13.12 9.58
C LEU A 204 2.03 -13.84 10.89
N GLN A 205 2.81 -14.90 10.77
CA GLN A 205 2.98 -15.86 11.88
C GLN A 205 3.63 -15.26 13.12
N ASN A 206 4.51 -14.28 12.96
CA ASN A 206 5.27 -13.66 14.05
C ASN A 206 4.68 -12.32 14.51
N TRP A 207 3.54 -11.90 13.95
CA TRP A 207 2.90 -10.63 14.25
C TRP A 207 1.49 -10.84 14.77
N GLU A 208 1.08 -10.04 15.74
CA GLU A 208 -0.29 -10.02 16.25
C GLU A 208 -0.85 -8.61 16.28
N ILE A 209 -2.18 -8.53 16.27
CA ILE A 209 -2.91 -7.27 16.36
C ILE A 209 -3.08 -6.93 17.85
N ASP A 210 -2.58 -5.78 18.26
CA ASP A 210 -2.89 -5.23 19.59
C ASP A 210 -4.33 -4.70 19.61
N LYS A 211 -5.19 -5.46 20.31
CA LYS A 211 -6.62 -5.16 20.43
C LYS A 211 -6.90 -3.93 21.29
N ASN A 212 -5.97 -3.50 22.15
CA ASN A 212 -6.15 -2.36 23.05
C ASN A 212 -5.90 -1.02 22.36
N GLN A 213 -5.09 -1.00 21.30
CA GLN A 213 -4.71 0.21 20.56
C GLN A 213 -5.31 0.28 19.15
N SER A 214 -6.14 -0.71 18.79
CA SER A 214 -6.76 -0.77 17.47
C SER A 214 -8.01 0.11 17.39
N LEU A 215 -8.03 1.02 16.41
CA LEU A 215 -9.19 1.82 16.04
C LEU A 215 -9.97 1.15 14.90
N SER A 216 -11.07 1.79 14.49
CA SER A 216 -11.95 1.21 13.45
C SER A 216 -11.29 1.08 12.08
N THR A 217 -10.34 1.97 11.75
CA THR A 217 -9.63 2.01 10.46
C THR A 217 -8.13 1.72 10.62
N LEU A 218 -7.50 2.22 11.67
CA LEU A 218 -6.09 1.96 12.01
C LEU A 218 -5.98 0.79 12.98
N PHE A 219 -4.91 0.02 12.90
CA PHE A 219 -4.63 -1.02 13.90
C PHE A 219 -3.14 -1.18 14.12
N VAL A 220 -2.78 -1.74 15.27
CA VAL A 220 -1.39 -1.82 15.70
C VAL A 220 -0.95 -3.28 15.62
N LEU A 221 0.18 -3.50 14.95
CA LEU A 221 0.90 -4.77 14.94
C LEU A 221 1.99 -4.74 16.01
N ARG A 222 2.16 -5.87 16.69
CA ARG A 222 3.28 -6.13 17.61
C ARG A 222 3.86 -7.50 17.33
N ARG A 223 5.11 -7.70 17.76
CA ARG A 223 5.68 -9.04 17.77
C ARG A 223 4.90 -9.92 18.74
N LYS A 224 4.63 -11.16 18.32
CA LYS A 224 4.16 -12.18 19.25
C LYS A 224 5.27 -12.42 20.26
N GLU A 225 4.94 -12.31 21.54
CA GLU A 225 5.86 -12.75 22.59
C GLU A 225 6.15 -14.25 22.37
N SER A 226 7.44 -14.61 22.49
CA SER A 226 7.84 -16.01 22.44
C SER A 226 7.23 -16.69 23.65
N LYS A 227 6.27 -17.60 23.43
CA LYS A 227 5.74 -18.47 24.49
C LYS A 227 6.76 -19.51 24.92
#